data_AF-A0A165GYA9-F1
#
_entry.id   AF-A0A165GYA9-F1
#
_cell.length_a   1.000
_cell.length_b   1.000
_cell.length_c   1.000
_cell.angle_alpha   90.00
_cell.angle_beta   90.00
_cell.angle_gamma   90.00
#
_symmetry.space_group_name_H-M   'P 1'
#
loop_
_entity.id
_entity.type
_entity.pdbx_description
1 polymer ?
#
loop_
_entity_poly.entity_id
_entity_poly.type
_entity_poly.pdbx_seq_one_letter_code
_entity_poly.pdbx_strand_id
1 'polypeptide(L)'
;QAQKPKPGCSIALSPLRPDVPAAQRLVLWCTPYNIKQQSRFASSLSSKHLFTLFSCLLSSVERKMRSNYGAGLLRFNQFCDSLHIPESTRMPVSDYLLAALLAEWQSRTVRYTVDTWLADLHFWHTIHGAPWLGGDMVKTACKAISKAVPAISHRPKRPPVTLEHMHALRNGLDLSNTFDVAVYACACMAFWSVCHLGEVVVPSATSFDPEQHMSRERQLLIHPLPGGSHYATLHIL
;
A
#
# COMPACT_ATOMS: atom_id res chain seq x y z
N GLN A 1 -3.66 -9.38 22.39
CA GLN A 1 -3.41 -8.17 23.20
C GLN A 1 -3.25 -6.99 22.23
N ALA A 2 -4.02 -5.91 22.40
CA ALA A 2 -3.95 -4.75 21.52
C ALA A 2 -2.59 -4.06 21.69
N GLN A 3 -1.86 -3.89 20.59
CA GLN A 3 -0.53 -3.29 20.57
C GLN A 3 -0.70 -1.77 20.71
N LYS A 4 -0.02 -1.16 21.68
CA LYS A 4 -0.13 0.30 21.94
C LYS A 4 0.06 1.09 20.64
N PRO A 5 -0.84 2.02 20.28
CA PRO A 5 -0.73 2.76 19.03
C PRO A 5 0.56 3.58 19.01
N LYS A 6 1.20 3.64 17.82
CA LYS A 6 2.38 4.48 17.60
C LYS A 6 2.05 5.95 17.91
N PRO A 7 3.02 6.78 18.36
CA PRO A 7 2.79 8.21 18.57
C PRO A 7 2.15 8.87 17.34
N GLY A 8 1.09 9.66 17.56
CA GLY A 8 0.33 10.32 16.48
C GLY A 8 -0.68 9.42 15.75
N CYS A 9 -0.88 8.18 16.19
CA CYS A 9 -1.89 7.24 15.66
C CYS A 9 -3.04 6.96 16.63
N SER A 10 -3.20 7.74 17.70
CA SER A 10 -4.33 7.64 18.62
C SER A 10 -5.62 8.13 17.97
N ILE A 11 -6.74 7.53 18.33
CA ILE A 11 -8.08 7.80 17.80
C ILE A 11 -9.08 7.74 18.95
N ALA A 12 -10.21 8.46 18.86
CA ALA A 12 -11.23 8.37 19.90
C ALA A 12 -11.80 6.94 19.96
N LEU A 13 -12.03 6.45 21.19
CA LEU A 13 -12.62 5.12 21.38
C LEU A 13 -14.03 5.09 20.79
N SER A 14 -14.28 4.11 19.93
CA SER A 14 -15.59 3.87 19.34
C SER A 14 -15.77 2.37 19.09
N PRO A 15 -16.97 1.82 19.36
CA PRO A 15 -17.28 0.43 18.99
C PRO A 15 -17.25 0.22 17.48
N LEU A 16 -17.42 1.28 16.68
CA LEU A 16 -17.36 1.21 15.22
C LEU A 16 -15.92 1.24 14.68
N ARG A 17 -14.94 1.60 15.50
CA ARG A 17 -13.52 1.72 15.13
C ARG A 17 -12.65 1.07 16.20
N PRO A 18 -12.71 -0.26 16.35
CA PRO A 18 -11.88 -0.97 17.32
C PRO A 18 -10.39 -0.74 17.03
N ASP A 19 -9.57 -0.83 18.09
CA ASP A 19 -8.12 -0.74 17.96
C ASP A 19 -7.55 -1.99 17.28
N VAL A 20 -7.22 -1.84 16.00
CA VAL A 20 -6.80 -2.93 15.12
C VAL A 20 -5.59 -2.50 14.27
N PRO A 21 -4.75 -3.46 13.84
CA PRO A 21 -3.64 -3.18 12.92
C PRO A 21 -4.11 -2.45 11.67
N ALA A 22 -3.25 -1.61 11.08
CA ALA A 22 -3.59 -0.79 9.92
C ALA A 22 -4.21 -1.61 8.76
N ALA A 23 -3.66 -2.79 8.49
CA ALA A 23 -4.15 -3.71 7.45
C ALA A 23 -5.60 -4.19 7.65
N GLN A 24 -6.13 -4.14 8.87
CA GLN A 24 -7.47 -4.60 9.19
C GLN A 24 -8.50 -3.46 9.25
N ARG A 25 -8.07 -2.19 9.28
CA ARG A 25 -8.97 -1.04 9.44
C ARG A 25 -10.01 -0.96 8.34
N LEU A 26 -9.64 -1.22 7.09
CA LEU A 26 -10.59 -1.25 5.97
C LEU A 26 -11.78 -2.18 6.20
N VAL A 27 -11.53 -3.32 6.86
CA VAL A 27 -12.53 -4.38 7.07
C VAL A 27 -13.30 -4.16 8.36
N LEU A 28 -12.58 -3.85 9.45
CA LEU A 28 -13.14 -3.84 10.80
C LEU A 28 -13.67 -2.46 11.22
N TRP A 29 -13.29 -1.38 10.53
CA TRP A 29 -13.86 -0.07 10.81
C TRP A 29 -15.13 0.15 10.01
N CYS A 30 -16.14 0.60 10.73
CA CYS A 30 -17.51 0.70 10.26
C CYS A 30 -18.11 2.09 10.52
N THR A 31 -19.29 2.31 9.95
CA THR A 31 -20.13 3.50 10.17
C THR A 31 -21.58 3.07 10.31
N PRO A 32 -22.47 3.90 10.88
CA PRO A 32 -23.89 3.59 10.88
C PRO A 32 -24.45 3.35 9.47
N TYR A 33 -23.85 3.97 8.43
CA TYR A 33 -24.21 3.72 7.04
C TYR A 33 -23.85 2.30 6.59
N ASN A 34 -22.62 1.86 6.84
CA ASN A 34 -22.20 0.54 6.38
C ASN A 34 -22.95 -0.60 7.08
N ILE A 35 -23.30 -0.43 8.36
CA ILE A 35 -24.11 -1.42 9.10
C ILE A 35 -25.46 -1.58 8.41
N LYS A 36 -26.12 -0.46 8.08
CA LYS A 36 -27.40 -0.48 7.35
C LYS A 36 -27.26 -1.11 5.96
N GLN A 37 -26.18 -0.82 5.23
CA GLN A 37 -25.95 -1.43 3.91
C GLN A 37 -25.66 -2.92 4.00
N GLN A 38 -24.87 -3.36 4.98
CA GLN A 38 -24.62 -4.78 5.20
C GLN A 38 -25.92 -5.53 5.51
N SER A 39 -26.83 -4.96 6.31
CA SER A 39 -28.15 -5.55 6.54
C SER A 39 -28.97 -5.66 5.26
N ARG A 40 -28.90 -4.66 4.37
CA ARG A 40 -29.56 -4.72 3.04
C ARG A 40 -28.97 -5.82 2.18
N PHE A 41 -27.65 -5.91 2.09
CA PHE A 41 -26.99 -6.98 1.34
C PHE A 41 -27.31 -8.38 1.90
N ALA A 42 -27.34 -8.52 3.23
CA ALA A 42 -27.71 -9.77 3.90
C ALA A 42 -29.17 -10.18 3.66
N SER A 43 -30.05 -9.23 3.35
CA SER A 43 -31.44 -9.53 2.95
C SER A 43 -31.54 -10.06 1.51
N SER A 44 -30.56 -9.78 0.65
CA SER A 44 -30.59 -10.15 -0.79
C SER A 44 -29.64 -11.30 -1.15
N LEU A 45 -28.58 -11.51 -0.37
CA LEU A 45 -27.55 -12.51 -0.61
C LEU A 45 -27.26 -13.29 0.67
N SER A 46 -26.99 -14.59 0.53
CA SER A 46 -26.56 -15.40 1.68
C SER A 46 -25.19 -14.95 2.20
N SER A 47 -24.92 -15.21 3.48
CA SER A 47 -23.67 -14.83 4.14
C SER A 47 -22.42 -15.35 3.42
N LYS A 48 -22.50 -16.54 2.81
CA LYS A 48 -21.40 -17.11 2.01
C LYS A 48 -21.08 -16.24 0.79
N HIS A 49 -22.09 -15.79 0.05
CA HIS A 49 -21.88 -14.95 -1.14
C HIS A 49 -21.32 -13.58 -0.78
N LEU A 50 -21.80 -12.99 0.32
CA LEU A 50 -21.25 -11.73 0.82
C LEU A 50 -19.79 -11.87 1.22
N PHE A 51 -19.45 -12.93 1.96
CA PHE A 51 -18.07 -13.19 2.32
C PHE A 51 -17.16 -13.36 1.09
N THR A 52 -17.61 -14.11 0.09
CA THR A 52 -16.87 -14.27 -1.18
C THR A 52 -16.71 -12.94 -1.90
N LEU A 53 -17.76 -12.11 -1.98
CA LEU A 53 -17.71 -10.79 -2.60
C LEU A 53 -16.70 -9.88 -1.89
N PHE A 54 -16.80 -9.76 -0.57
CA PHE A 54 -15.87 -8.96 0.23
C PHE A 54 -14.43 -9.45 0.09
N SER A 55 -14.22 -10.77 0.10
CA SER A 55 -12.88 -11.37 -0.08
C SER A 55 -12.32 -11.07 -1.46
N CYS A 56 -13.15 -11.15 -2.50
CA CYS A 56 -12.78 -10.79 -3.88
C CYS A 56 -12.38 -9.31 -3.97
N LEU A 57 -13.22 -8.39 -3.46
CA LEU A 57 -12.91 -6.96 -3.46
C LEU A 57 -11.61 -6.66 -2.69
N LEU A 58 -11.41 -7.29 -1.52
CA LEU A 58 -10.17 -7.13 -0.75
C LEU A 58 -8.94 -7.72 -1.45
N SER A 59 -9.10 -8.75 -2.30
CA SER A 59 -7.99 -9.31 -3.09
C SER A 59 -7.50 -8.38 -4.20
N SER A 60 -8.30 -7.38 -4.60
CA SER A 60 -7.85 -6.34 -5.54
C SER A 60 -6.74 -5.46 -4.98
N VAL A 61 -6.54 -5.46 -3.65
CA VAL A 61 -5.46 -4.75 -2.98
C VAL A 61 -4.46 -5.76 -2.42
N GLU A 62 -3.22 -5.66 -2.90
CA GLU A 62 -2.09 -6.48 -2.45
C GLU A 62 -1.97 -6.44 -0.91
N ARG A 63 -1.69 -7.58 -0.27
CA ARG A 63 -1.63 -7.68 1.21
C ARG A 63 -0.69 -6.66 1.84
N LYS A 64 0.47 -6.42 1.20
CA LYS A 64 1.45 -5.39 1.60
C LYS A 64 0.87 -3.98 1.56
N MET A 65 0.02 -3.70 0.57
CA MET A 65 -0.65 -2.42 0.40
C MET A 65 -1.78 -2.20 1.40
N ARG A 66 -2.44 -3.26 1.91
CA ARG A 66 -3.53 -3.10 2.91
C ARG A 66 -3.13 -2.29 4.15
N SER A 67 -1.87 -2.41 4.60
CA SER A 67 -1.34 -1.60 5.71
C SER A 67 -1.25 -0.11 5.35
N ASN A 68 -0.90 0.20 4.10
CA ASN A 68 -0.90 1.57 3.59
C ASN A 68 -2.34 2.09 3.51
N TYR A 69 -3.27 1.25 3.07
CA TYR A 69 -4.67 1.62 2.90
C TYR A 69 -5.43 1.86 4.22
N GLY A 70 -4.82 1.58 5.37
CA GLY A 70 -5.35 1.93 6.69
C GLY A 70 -4.89 3.30 7.22
N ALA A 71 -3.96 3.97 6.52
CA ALA A 71 -3.40 5.24 6.96
C ALA A 71 -4.35 6.41 6.66
N GLY A 72 -4.93 6.46 5.46
CA GLY A 72 -5.92 7.48 5.08
C GLY A 72 -7.15 7.46 5.99
N LEU A 73 -7.69 6.27 6.28
CA LEU A 73 -8.83 6.11 7.19
C LEU A 73 -8.53 6.64 8.59
N LEU A 74 -7.34 6.36 9.12
CA LEU A 74 -6.92 6.85 10.43
C LEU A 74 -6.87 8.37 10.44
N ARG A 75 -6.22 8.99 9.45
CA ARG A 75 -6.08 10.44 9.37
C ARG A 75 -7.42 11.14 9.22
N PHE A 76 -8.30 10.60 8.37
CA PHE A 76 -9.65 11.11 8.23
C PHE A 76 -10.44 11.03 9.53
N ASN A 77 -10.40 9.89 10.23
CA ASN A 77 -11.15 9.76 11.47
C ASN A 77 -10.56 10.60 12.62
N GLN A 78 -9.24 10.78 12.69
CA GLN A 78 -8.61 11.71 13.63
C GLN A 78 -9.07 13.16 13.40
N PHE A 79 -9.13 13.57 12.13
CA PHE A 79 -9.67 14.87 11.75
C PHE A 79 -11.14 15.01 12.17
N CYS A 80 -11.97 14.02 11.86
CA CYS A 80 -13.38 14.02 12.28
C CYS A 80 -13.55 14.02 13.80
N ASP A 81 -12.72 13.27 14.53
CA ASP A 81 -12.74 13.26 16.00
C ASP A 81 -12.35 14.64 16.57
N SER A 82 -11.36 15.31 15.98
CA SER A 82 -10.92 16.65 16.41
C SER A 82 -11.96 17.75 16.21
N LEU A 83 -12.86 17.56 15.24
CA LEU A 83 -13.96 18.48 14.96
C LEU A 83 -15.32 17.99 15.48
N HIS A 84 -15.32 16.91 16.29
CA HIS A 84 -16.53 16.29 16.82
C HIS A 84 -17.58 15.92 15.76
N ILE A 85 -17.13 15.54 14.56
CA ILE A 85 -18.00 15.14 13.45
C ILE A 85 -18.61 13.77 13.77
N PRO A 86 -19.95 13.63 13.80
CA PRO A 86 -20.62 12.37 14.11
C PRO A 86 -20.24 11.24 13.14
N GLU A 87 -20.14 10.00 13.64
CA GLU A 87 -19.81 8.85 12.77
C GLU A 87 -20.86 8.58 11.69
N SER A 88 -22.10 9.02 11.89
CA SER A 88 -23.19 8.94 10.90
C SER A 88 -22.96 9.78 9.65
N THR A 89 -22.11 10.82 9.70
CA THR A 89 -21.78 11.68 8.56
C THR A 89 -20.43 11.35 7.94
N ARG A 90 -19.74 10.32 8.43
CA ARG A 90 -18.41 9.88 7.95
C ARG A 90 -18.47 8.88 6.79
N MET A 91 -19.67 8.50 6.36
CA MET A 91 -19.91 7.72 5.15
C MET A 91 -21.39 7.86 4.73
N PRO A 92 -21.70 8.19 3.46
CA PRO A 92 -20.77 8.65 2.43
C PRO A 92 -20.14 9.99 2.80
N VAL A 93 -18.83 10.14 2.61
CA VAL A 93 -18.13 11.39 2.92
C VAL A 93 -18.44 12.41 1.83
N SER A 94 -18.90 13.61 2.21
CA SER A 94 -19.20 14.70 1.28
C SER A 94 -17.93 15.34 0.70
N ASP A 95 -18.07 15.99 -0.47
CA ASP A 95 -16.96 16.70 -1.13
C ASP A 95 -16.33 17.76 -0.21
N TYR A 96 -17.16 18.55 0.48
CA TYR A 96 -16.66 19.60 1.38
C TYR A 96 -15.90 19.03 2.58
N LEU A 97 -16.32 17.87 3.09
CA LEU A 97 -15.69 17.26 4.26
C LEU A 97 -14.33 16.65 3.88
N LEU A 98 -14.24 16.04 2.70
CA LEU A 98 -12.95 15.64 2.14
C LEU A 98 -12.06 16.85 1.92
N ALA A 99 -12.55 17.92 1.29
CA ALA A 99 -11.78 19.13 1.05
C ALA A 99 -11.31 19.82 2.33
N ALA A 100 -12.13 19.82 3.39
CA ALA A 100 -11.77 20.36 4.70
C ALA A 100 -10.62 19.56 5.34
N LEU A 101 -10.64 18.22 5.24
CA LEU A 101 -9.49 17.39 5.63
C LEU A 101 -8.24 17.83 4.86
N LEU A 102 -8.33 18.02 3.55
CA LEU A 102 -7.16 18.39 2.74
C LEU A 102 -6.62 19.77 3.10
N ALA A 103 -7.50 20.72 3.39
CA ALA A 103 -7.14 22.07 3.81
C ALA A 103 -6.38 22.07 5.14
N GLU A 104 -6.83 21.30 6.13
CA GLU A 104 -6.15 21.14 7.44
C GLU A 104 -4.71 20.64 7.30
N TRP A 105 -4.45 19.84 6.26
CA TRP A 105 -3.13 19.24 6.01
C TRP A 105 -2.31 19.97 4.95
N GLN A 106 -2.80 21.09 4.39
CA GLN A 106 -2.20 21.75 3.23
C GLN A 106 -0.70 22.07 3.37
N SER A 107 -0.28 22.52 4.55
CA SER A 107 1.11 22.89 4.85
C SER A 107 1.94 21.78 5.49
N ARG A 108 1.32 20.63 5.80
CA ARG A 108 1.93 19.53 6.58
C ARG A 108 2.24 18.31 5.73
N THR A 109 1.82 18.28 4.48
CA THR A 109 1.87 17.09 3.63
C THR A 109 2.16 17.44 2.17
N VAL A 110 2.55 16.42 1.41
CA VAL A 110 2.75 16.52 -0.04
C VAL A 110 1.56 15.89 -0.77
N ARG A 111 1.39 16.30 -2.03
CA ARG A 111 0.28 15.83 -2.88
C ARG A 111 0.17 14.30 -2.94
N TYR A 112 1.29 13.60 -3.11
CA TYR A 112 1.34 12.14 -3.17
C TYR A 112 0.69 11.46 -1.94
N THR A 113 0.94 12.00 -0.75
CA THR A 113 0.40 11.44 0.50
C THR A 113 -1.11 11.61 0.57
N VAL A 114 -1.61 12.77 0.12
CA VAL A 114 -3.05 13.05 0.08
C VAL A 114 -3.77 12.20 -0.96
N ASP A 115 -3.18 12.01 -2.14
CA ASP A 115 -3.73 11.13 -3.16
C ASP A 115 -3.85 9.69 -2.64
N THR A 116 -2.87 9.24 -1.85
CA THR A 116 -2.93 7.94 -1.16
C THR A 116 -4.11 7.89 -0.17
N TRP A 117 -4.27 8.91 0.68
CA TRP A 117 -5.40 8.94 1.63
C TRP A 117 -6.77 8.95 0.94
N LEU A 118 -6.91 9.68 -0.16
CA LEU A 118 -8.14 9.71 -0.95
C LEU A 118 -8.41 8.36 -1.60
N ALA A 119 -7.39 7.67 -2.12
CA ALA A 119 -7.52 6.33 -2.66
C ALA A 119 -7.97 5.33 -1.58
N ASP A 120 -7.42 5.41 -0.37
CA ASP A 120 -7.80 4.59 0.78
C ASP A 120 -9.28 4.79 1.13
N LEU A 121 -9.70 6.05 1.25
CA LEU A 121 -11.08 6.41 1.57
C LEU A 121 -12.03 5.98 0.45
N HIS A 122 -11.66 6.19 -0.81
CA HIS A 122 -12.47 5.79 -1.94
C HIS A 122 -12.65 4.27 -1.97
N PHE A 123 -11.58 3.51 -1.81
CA PHE A 123 -11.64 2.05 -1.73
C PHE A 123 -12.53 1.59 -0.55
N TRP A 124 -12.41 2.24 0.61
CA TRP A 124 -13.29 1.96 1.75
C TRP A 124 -14.77 2.23 1.45
N HIS A 125 -15.10 3.26 0.66
CA HIS A 125 -16.47 3.47 0.17
C HIS A 125 -16.92 2.36 -0.77
N THR A 126 -16.05 1.94 -1.70
CA THR A 126 -16.34 0.87 -2.65
C THR A 126 -16.69 -0.45 -1.95
N ILE A 127 -15.88 -0.88 -0.98
CA ILE A 127 -16.14 -2.14 -0.27
C ILE A 127 -17.42 -2.11 0.57
N HIS A 128 -17.78 -0.94 1.11
CA HIS A 128 -18.99 -0.77 1.95
C HIS A 128 -20.22 -0.34 1.15
N GLY A 129 -20.13 -0.31 -0.19
CA GLY A 129 -21.26 0.03 -1.08
C GLY A 129 -21.74 1.48 -0.94
N ALA A 130 -20.86 2.39 -0.53
CA ALA A 130 -21.17 3.81 -0.40
C ALA A 130 -20.79 4.56 -1.69
N PRO A 131 -21.59 5.55 -2.14
CA PRO A 131 -21.20 6.43 -3.23
C PRO A 131 -19.96 7.25 -2.86
N TRP A 132 -19.07 7.46 -3.83
CA TRP A 132 -17.96 8.39 -3.69
C TRP A 132 -18.40 9.79 -4.13
N LEU A 133 -18.31 10.77 -3.22
CA LEU A 133 -18.76 12.15 -3.48
C LEU A 133 -17.59 13.14 -3.63
N GLY A 134 -16.36 12.67 -3.86
CA GLY A 134 -15.22 13.54 -4.12
C GLY A 134 -15.35 14.25 -5.48
N GLY A 135 -15.44 15.58 -5.44
CA GLY A 135 -15.78 16.44 -6.56
C GLY A 135 -14.79 17.59 -6.74
N ASP A 136 -15.31 18.77 -7.10
CA ASP A 136 -14.48 19.91 -7.49
C ASP A 136 -13.81 20.60 -6.29
N MET A 137 -14.38 20.51 -5.08
CA MET A 137 -13.72 21.04 -3.88
C MET A 137 -12.46 20.26 -3.57
N VAL A 138 -12.53 18.92 -3.61
CA VAL A 138 -11.36 18.04 -3.45
C VAL A 138 -10.31 18.33 -4.51
N LYS A 139 -10.69 18.42 -5.80
CA LYS A 139 -9.74 18.75 -6.87
C LYS A 139 -9.03 20.08 -6.63
N THR A 140 -9.78 21.09 -6.17
CA THR A 140 -9.25 22.43 -5.90
C THR A 140 -8.30 22.43 -4.70
N ALA A 141 -8.67 21.76 -3.61
CA ALA A 141 -7.81 21.59 -2.44
C ALA A 141 -6.51 20.82 -2.78
N CYS A 142 -6.60 19.75 -3.57
CA CYS A 142 -5.44 19.03 -4.09
C CYS A 142 -4.49 19.92 -4.91
N LYS A 143 -5.02 20.81 -5.76
CA LYS A 143 -4.21 21.80 -6.49
C LYS A 143 -3.56 22.81 -5.52
N ALA A 144 -4.28 23.24 -4.49
CA ALA A 144 -3.77 24.16 -3.49
C ALA A 144 -2.63 23.53 -2.66
N ILE A 145 -2.73 22.24 -2.31
CA ILE A 145 -1.64 21.47 -1.71
C ILE A 145 -0.43 21.44 -2.63
N SER A 146 -0.60 21.03 -3.89
CA SER A 146 0.50 20.96 -4.86
C SER A 146 1.26 22.28 -5.02
N LYS A 147 0.55 23.42 -4.93
CA LYS A 147 1.15 24.76 -5.01
C LYS A 147 1.83 25.20 -3.71
N ALA A 148 1.38 24.70 -2.56
CA ALA A 148 1.93 25.06 -1.25
C ALA A 148 3.24 24.31 -0.92
N VAL A 149 3.52 23.20 -1.61
CA VAL A 149 4.75 22.42 -1.43
C VAL A 149 5.98 23.28 -1.79
N PRO A 150 6.87 23.57 -0.83
CA PRO A 150 8.07 24.37 -1.10
C PRO A 150 9.00 23.64 -2.06
N ALA A 151 9.67 24.38 -2.96
CA ALA A 151 10.64 23.80 -3.91
C ALA A 151 11.75 22.99 -3.21
N ILE A 152 12.13 23.40 -1.99
CA ILE A 152 13.16 22.74 -1.15
C ILE A 152 12.75 21.32 -0.74
N SER A 153 11.45 21.01 -0.70
CA SER A 153 10.98 19.66 -0.34
C SER A 153 11.17 18.62 -1.46
N HIS A 154 11.46 19.06 -2.70
CA HIS A 154 11.76 18.17 -3.81
C HIS A 154 13.20 17.66 -3.67
N ARG A 155 13.35 16.35 -3.47
CA ARG A 155 14.67 15.72 -3.51
C ARG A 155 15.21 15.75 -4.94
N PRO A 156 16.49 16.07 -5.17
CA PRO A 156 17.09 15.95 -6.49
C PRO A 156 16.99 14.48 -6.95
N LYS A 157 16.87 14.29 -8.26
CA LYS A 157 16.96 12.95 -8.84
C LYS A 157 18.29 12.32 -8.43
N ARG A 158 18.25 11.07 -7.95
CA ARG A 158 19.47 10.32 -7.65
C ARG A 158 20.22 10.05 -8.96
N PRO A 159 21.55 10.21 -9.01
CA PRO A 159 22.31 9.83 -10.19
C PRO A 159 22.15 8.32 -10.45
N PRO A 160 22.24 7.89 -11.71
CA PRO A 160 22.17 6.47 -12.05
C PRO A 160 23.36 5.71 -11.45
N VAL A 161 23.16 4.41 -11.21
CA VAL A 161 24.29 3.49 -10.97
C VAL A 161 25.06 3.38 -12.29
N THR A 162 26.40 3.42 -12.25
CA THR A 162 27.26 3.39 -13.43
C THR A 162 28.13 2.14 -13.42
N LEU A 163 28.83 1.86 -14.51
CA LEU A 163 29.77 0.75 -14.58
C LEU A 163 30.92 0.90 -13.59
N GLU A 164 31.37 2.13 -13.32
CA GLU A 164 32.39 2.42 -12.31
C GLU A 164 31.93 1.99 -10.92
N HIS A 165 30.64 2.20 -10.58
CA HIS A 165 30.07 1.70 -9.33
C HIS A 165 30.05 0.16 -9.29
N MET A 166 29.74 -0.51 -10.40
CA MET A 166 29.77 -1.97 -10.50
C MET A 166 31.20 -2.53 -10.33
N HIS A 167 32.19 -1.88 -10.93
CA HIS A 167 33.60 -2.23 -10.76
C HIS A 167 34.09 -2.00 -9.33
N ALA A 168 33.73 -0.86 -8.72
CA ALA A 168 34.06 -0.57 -7.33
C ALA A 168 33.44 -1.59 -6.38
N LEU A 169 32.17 -1.95 -6.58
CA LEU A 169 31.49 -3.00 -5.81
C LEU A 169 32.21 -4.34 -5.95
N ARG A 170 32.51 -4.78 -7.18
CA ARG A 170 33.23 -6.04 -7.42
C ARG A 170 34.58 -6.08 -6.71
N ASN A 171 35.34 -4.99 -6.77
CA ASN A 171 36.68 -4.92 -6.18
C ASN A 171 36.66 -4.92 -4.64
N GLY A 172 35.55 -4.55 -4.03
CA GLY A 172 35.36 -4.56 -2.58
C GLY A 172 34.79 -5.87 -2.01
N LEU A 173 34.46 -6.84 -2.87
CA LEU A 173 33.84 -8.12 -2.49
C LEU A 173 34.84 -9.28 -2.60
N ASP A 174 34.77 -10.23 -1.67
CA ASP A 174 35.54 -11.47 -1.73
C ASP A 174 34.78 -12.53 -2.54
N LEU A 175 35.17 -12.73 -3.80
CA LEU A 175 34.53 -13.71 -4.68
C LEU A 175 34.80 -15.18 -4.31
N SER A 176 35.58 -15.45 -3.26
CA SER A 176 35.68 -16.79 -2.66
C SER A 176 34.58 -17.04 -1.61
N ASN A 177 33.92 -15.99 -1.13
CA ASN A 177 32.81 -16.06 -0.19
C ASN A 177 31.47 -16.13 -0.95
N THR A 178 30.65 -17.14 -0.63
CA THR A 178 29.35 -17.38 -1.29
C THR A 178 28.35 -16.24 -1.09
N PHE A 179 28.40 -15.53 0.04
CA PHE A 179 27.55 -14.37 0.30
C PHE A 179 27.90 -13.20 -0.62
N ASP A 180 29.18 -12.86 -0.71
CA ASP A 180 29.68 -11.75 -1.53
C ASP A 180 29.44 -11.99 -3.02
N VAL A 181 29.61 -13.24 -3.47
CA VAL A 181 29.23 -13.67 -4.82
C VAL A 181 27.73 -13.46 -5.07
N ALA A 182 26.86 -13.81 -4.12
CA ALA A 182 25.43 -13.62 -4.25
C ALA A 182 25.04 -12.13 -4.28
N VAL A 183 25.68 -11.28 -3.46
CA VAL A 183 25.50 -9.82 -3.49
C VAL A 183 25.87 -9.27 -4.87
N TYR A 184 27.03 -9.67 -5.42
CA TYR A 184 27.46 -9.21 -6.74
C TYR A 184 26.52 -9.70 -7.85
N ALA A 185 26.05 -10.95 -7.79
CA ALA A 185 25.08 -11.49 -8.73
C ALA A 185 23.75 -10.71 -8.70
N CYS A 186 23.23 -10.39 -7.51
CA CYS A 186 22.02 -9.58 -7.36
C CYS A 186 22.20 -8.17 -7.93
N ALA A 187 23.36 -7.54 -7.68
CA ALA A 187 23.68 -6.23 -8.23
C ALA A 187 23.77 -6.25 -9.77
N CYS A 188 24.39 -7.28 -10.35
CA CYS A 188 24.45 -7.47 -11.80
C CYS A 188 23.05 -7.64 -12.38
N MET A 189 22.20 -8.48 -11.78
CA MET A 189 20.81 -8.63 -12.22
C MET A 189 20.10 -7.28 -12.19
N ALA A 190 20.05 -6.60 -11.04
CA ALA A 190 19.38 -5.31 -10.92
C ALA A 190 19.90 -4.26 -11.93
N PHE A 191 21.22 -4.23 -12.18
CA PHE A 191 21.83 -3.28 -13.11
C PHE A 191 21.48 -3.58 -14.58
N TRP A 192 21.63 -4.83 -15.02
CA TRP A 192 21.48 -5.20 -16.43
C TRP A 192 20.03 -5.45 -16.85
N SER A 193 19.18 -5.94 -15.95
CA SER A 193 17.75 -6.12 -16.21
C SER A 193 16.90 -4.90 -15.84
N VAL A 194 17.52 -3.86 -15.26
CA VAL A 194 16.82 -2.65 -14.77
C VAL A 194 15.76 -3.00 -13.72
N CYS A 195 16.00 -4.08 -12.96
CA CYS A 195 15.11 -4.51 -11.89
C CYS A 195 15.34 -3.71 -10.61
N HIS A 196 14.28 -3.54 -9.82
CA HIS A 196 14.39 -3.02 -8.47
C HIS A 196 15.03 -4.08 -7.58
N LEU A 197 15.86 -3.68 -6.60
CA LEU A 197 16.44 -4.62 -5.64
C LEU A 197 15.39 -5.48 -4.95
N GLY A 198 14.22 -4.92 -4.64
CA GLY A 198 13.11 -5.66 -4.04
C GLY A 198 12.54 -6.79 -4.90
N GLU A 199 12.86 -6.81 -6.20
CA GLU A 199 12.49 -7.88 -7.14
C GLU A 199 13.58 -8.96 -7.21
N VAL A 200 14.80 -8.65 -6.77
CA VAL A 200 15.94 -9.58 -6.87
C VAL A 200 16.28 -10.20 -5.51
N VAL A 201 15.90 -9.55 -4.41
CA VAL A 201 16.18 -10.01 -3.04
C VAL A 201 14.93 -10.23 -2.20
N VAL A 202 14.98 -11.25 -1.34
CA VAL A 202 13.91 -11.53 -0.39
C VAL A 202 13.84 -10.40 0.65
N PRO A 203 12.65 -9.85 0.97
CA PRO A 203 12.52 -8.69 1.86
C PRO A 203 13.09 -8.88 3.28
N SER A 204 13.10 -10.12 3.76
CA SER A 204 13.64 -10.49 5.08
C SER A 204 13.98 -11.98 5.13
N ALA A 205 14.85 -12.38 6.05
CA ALA A 205 15.19 -13.80 6.26
C ALA A 205 13.95 -14.66 6.59
N THR A 206 12.94 -14.09 7.24
CA THR A 206 11.70 -14.77 7.64
C THR A 206 10.62 -14.78 6.57
N SER A 207 10.79 -14.04 5.48
CA SER A 207 9.80 -13.97 4.39
C SER A 207 10.17 -14.84 3.20
N PHE A 208 11.06 -15.83 3.38
CA PHE A 208 11.41 -16.77 2.33
C PHE A 208 10.23 -17.71 2.06
N ASP A 209 9.76 -17.75 0.82
CA ASP A 209 8.73 -18.67 0.36
C ASP A 209 9.37 -19.63 -0.67
N PRO A 210 9.53 -20.93 -0.36
CA PRO A 210 10.13 -21.90 -1.28
C PRO A 210 9.40 -22.05 -2.62
N GLU A 211 8.10 -21.75 -2.69
CA GLU A 211 7.33 -21.84 -3.93
C GLU A 211 7.62 -20.66 -4.86
N GLN A 212 7.79 -19.47 -4.28
CA GLN A 212 7.97 -18.21 -5.02
C GLN A 212 9.44 -17.83 -5.20
N HIS A 213 10.30 -18.17 -4.25
CA HIS A 213 11.67 -17.68 -4.17
C HIS A 213 12.65 -18.76 -4.62
N MET A 214 13.70 -18.35 -5.31
CA MET A 214 14.76 -19.24 -5.75
C MET A 214 15.70 -19.60 -4.60
N SER A 215 16.03 -20.88 -4.46
CA SER A 215 17.08 -21.39 -3.56
C SER A 215 18.06 -22.26 -4.34
N ARG A 216 19.24 -22.51 -3.76
CA ARG A 216 20.26 -23.39 -4.35
C ARG A 216 19.75 -24.82 -4.58
N GLU A 217 18.79 -25.26 -3.77
CA GLU A 217 18.25 -26.62 -3.81
C GLU A 217 17.14 -26.79 -4.86
N ARG A 218 16.62 -25.68 -5.40
CA ARG A 218 15.53 -25.71 -6.38
C ARG A 218 16.08 -26.09 -7.76
N GLN A 219 15.57 -27.19 -8.31
CA GLN A 219 15.88 -27.58 -9.68
C GLN A 219 15.23 -26.62 -10.66
N LEU A 220 16.05 -26.11 -11.60
CA LEU A 220 15.56 -25.30 -12.71
C LEU A 220 14.87 -26.20 -13.73
N LEU A 221 13.60 -25.92 -13.98
CA LEU A 221 12.88 -26.55 -15.09
C LEU A 221 13.29 -25.83 -16.37
N ILE A 222 14.04 -26.54 -17.20
CA ILE A 222 14.48 -26.07 -18.52
C ILE A 222 13.50 -26.64 -19.56
N HIS A 223 12.86 -25.74 -20.29
CA HIS A 223 11.88 -26.07 -21.31
C HIS A 223 12.47 -25.85 -22.70
N PRO A 224 12.32 -26.82 -23.63
CA PRO A 224 12.76 -26.64 -25.01
C PRO A 224 11.78 -25.76 -25.78
N LEU A 225 12.31 -24.92 -26.67
CA LEU A 225 11.55 -24.14 -27.64
C LEU A 225 11.65 -24.79 -29.03
N PRO A 226 10.62 -24.59 -29.89
CA PRO A 226 10.73 -24.94 -31.31
C PRO A 226 11.94 -24.20 -31.92
N GLY A 227 12.92 -24.95 -32.43
CA GLY A 227 14.19 -24.40 -32.94
C GLY A 227 15.43 -24.72 -32.09
N GLY A 228 15.31 -25.53 -31.04
CA GLY A 228 16.47 -26.08 -30.29
C GLY A 228 17.05 -25.16 -29.21
N SER A 229 16.48 -23.97 -29.05
CA SER A 229 16.79 -23.10 -27.91
C SER A 229 16.07 -23.60 -26.65
N HIS A 230 16.63 -23.27 -25.49
CA HIS A 230 16.10 -23.66 -24.19
C HIS A 230 15.81 -22.41 -23.36
N TYR A 231 14.74 -22.42 -22.57
CA TYR A 231 14.47 -21.36 -21.59
C TYR A 231 14.17 -21.96 -20.22
N ALA A 232 14.38 -21.18 -19.17
CA ALA A 232 13.91 -21.48 -17.84
C ALA A 232 13.11 -20.27 -17.34
N THR A 233 11.98 -20.54 -16.69
CA THR A 233 11.20 -19.48 -16.04
C THR A 233 11.67 -19.36 -14.60
N LEU A 234 12.14 -18.17 -14.26
CA LEU A 234 12.52 -17.79 -12.91
C LEU A 234 11.46 -16.81 -12.42
N HIS A 235 10.86 -17.08 -11.27
CA HIS A 235 10.12 -16.05 -10.56
C HIS A 235 11.14 -15.06 -10.00
N ILE A 236 11.27 -13.92 -10.68
CA ILE A 236 11.88 -12.72 -10.14
C ILE A 236 10.82 -12.11 -9.20
N LEU A 237 11.22 -11.78 -7.97
CA LEU A 237 10.34 -11.46 -6.83
C LEU A 237 9.41 -10.27 -7.08
#